data_AF-A0A7G1KKW3-F1
#
_entry.id   AF-A0A7G1KKW3-F1
#
_cell.length_a   1.000
_cell.length_b   1.000
_cell.length_c   1.000
_cell.angle_alpha   90.00
_cell.angle_beta   90.00
_cell.angle_gamma   90.00
#
_symmetry.space_group_name_H-M   'P 1'
#
loop_
_entity.id
_entity.type
_entity.pdbx_description
1 polymer ?
#
loop_
_entity_poly.entity_id
_entity_poly.type
_entity_poly.pdbx_seq_one_letter_code
_entity_poly.pdbx_strand_id
1 'polypeptide(L)'
;MRRANGRGPHTNPPALDAALWHNVCGTPWFLARRLRGAGLVLEWTGTPETVRARRGEPTARIAGAPGEIVLYLFGRRRAAQVEVTGPADAVDAVRRTHFGM
;
A
#
# COMPACT_ATOMS: atom_id res chain seq x y z
N MET A 1 -15.52 -10.28 -23.41
CA MET A 1 -14.91 -9.13 -22.69
C MET A 1 -13.47 -9.44 -22.35
N ARG A 2 -12.49 -8.92 -23.12
CA ARG A 2 -11.05 -9.06 -22.83
C ARG A 2 -10.34 -7.76 -23.18
N ARG A 3 -9.89 -7.04 -22.16
CA ARG A 3 -8.73 -6.13 -22.16
C ARG A 3 -8.23 -6.19 -20.70
N ALA A 4 -7.23 -7.00 -20.32
CA ALA A 4 -5.95 -7.31 -20.94
C ALA A 4 -5.18 -6.06 -21.36
N ASN A 5 -5.08 -5.07 -20.46
CA ASN A 5 -3.87 -4.26 -20.42
C ASN A 5 -2.84 -5.11 -19.67
N GLY A 6 -2.18 -6.02 -20.39
CA GLY A 6 -1.12 -6.90 -19.90
C GLY A 6 0.16 -6.16 -19.55
N ARG A 7 0.05 -5.11 -18.74
CA ARG A 7 1.19 -4.52 -18.04
C ARG A 7 1.18 -5.16 -16.66
N GLY A 8 2.15 -6.03 -16.42
CA GLY A 8 2.48 -6.47 -15.06
C GLY A 8 2.73 -5.25 -14.14
N PRO A 9 3.03 -5.48 -12.85
CA PRO A 9 3.29 -4.39 -11.91
C PRO A 9 4.19 -3.34 -12.56
N HIS A 10 3.85 -2.06 -12.44
CA HIS A 10 4.60 -0.98 -13.07
C HIS A 10 6.09 -1.20 -12.84
N THR A 11 6.82 -1.64 -13.87
CA THR A 11 8.25 -1.93 -13.75
C THR A 11 8.95 -0.59 -13.78
N ASN A 12 8.99 0.05 -12.62
CA ASN A 12 9.78 1.25 -12.42
C ASN A 12 11.26 0.87 -12.44
N PRO A 13 12.14 1.80 -12.83
CA PRO A 13 13.57 1.64 -12.59
C PRO A 13 13.81 1.40 -11.09
N PRO A 14 14.70 0.47 -10.68
CA PRO A 14 14.93 0.16 -9.26
C PRO A 14 15.27 1.38 -8.39
N ALA A 15 15.97 2.37 -8.96
CA ALA A 15 16.27 3.64 -8.27
C ALA A 15 15.02 4.48 -7.97
N LEU A 16 14.02 4.44 -8.86
CA LEU A 16 12.75 5.12 -8.64
C LEU A 16 11.93 4.42 -7.55
N ASP A 17 11.89 3.08 -7.54
CA ASP A 17 11.22 2.34 -6.48
C ASP A 17 11.86 2.57 -5.11
N ALA A 18 13.19 2.60 -5.03
CA ALA A 18 13.91 2.93 -3.80
C ALA A 18 13.59 4.35 -3.29
N ALA A 19 13.54 5.34 -4.20
CA ALA A 19 13.18 6.71 -3.85
C ALA A 19 11.71 6.82 -3.37
N LEU A 20 10.79 6.14 -4.04
CA LEU A 20 9.38 6.09 -3.64
C LEU A 20 9.21 5.41 -2.28
N TRP A 21 9.94 4.33 -2.05
CA TRP A 21 9.93 3.65 -0.76
C TRP A 21 10.48 4.52 0.36
N HIS A 22 11.58 5.26 0.12
CA HIS A 22 12.11 6.22 1.07
C HIS A 22 11.06 7.28 1.46
N ASN A 23 10.29 7.79 0.48
CA ASN A 23 9.21 8.75 0.73
C ASN A 23 8.09 8.16 1.58
N VAL A 24 7.71 6.91 1.30
CA VAL A 24 6.72 6.18 2.10
C VAL A 24 7.22 6.00 3.53
N CYS A 25 8.49 5.60 3.71
CA CYS A 25 9.11 5.41 5.02
C CYS A 25 9.28 6.69 5.83
N GLY A 26 9.44 7.85 5.18
CA GLY A 26 9.57 9.14 5.86
C GLY A 26 8.27 9.67 6.48
N THR A 27 7.11 9.40 5.86
CA THR A 27 5.81 9.92 6.33
C THR A 27 4.66 8.89 6.33
N PRO A 28 4.86 7.65 6.80
CA PRO A 28 3.90 6.58 6.61
C PRO A 28 2.62 6.79 7.45
N TRP A 29 2.77 7.45 8.60
CA TRP A 29 1.66 7.83 9.48
C TRP A 29 0.70 8.84 8.84
N PHE A 30 1.22 9.77 8.02
CA PHE A 30 0.41 10.78 7.35
C PHE A 30 -0.46 10.13 6.27
N LEU A 31 0.11 9.17 5.52
CA LEU A 31 -0.61 8.41 4.50
C LEU A 31 -1.68 7.50 5.12
N ALA A 32 -1.41 6.91 6.29
CA ALA A 32 -2.36 6.06 7.01
C ALA A 32 -3.28 6.82 7.97
N ARG A 33 -3.19 8.15 8.04
CA ARG A 33 -3.89 8.98 9.04
C ARG A 33 -5.40 8.94 8.97
N ARG A 34 -5.99 8.41 7.89
CA ARG A 34 -7.45 8.27 7.70
C ARG A 34 -7.96 6.88 8.09
N LEU A 35 -7.08 5.89 8.16
CA LEU A 35 -7.45 4.57 8.65
C LEU A 35 -7.87 4.69 10.12
N ARG A 36 -8.99 4.07 10.48
CA ARG A 36 -9.52 4.01 11.86
C ARG A 36 -9.81 2.55 12.20
N GLY A 37 -9.69 2.19 13.47
CA GLY A 37 -10.01 0.83 13.95
C GLY A 37 -9.06 -0.29 13.52
N ALA A 38 -7.96 0.00 12.81
CA ALA A 38 -6.97 -1.00 12.42
C ALA A 38 -5.54 -0.44 12.36
N GLY A 39 -4.55 -1.31 12.60
CA GLY A 39 -3.15 -1.09 12.27
C GLY A 39 -2.87 -1.32 10.78
N LEU A 40 -1.74 -0.80 10.30
CA LEU A 40 -1.33 -0.93 8.91
C LEU A 40 0.19 -1.11 8.81
N VAL A 41 0.59 -2.15 8.06
CA VAL A 41 1.96 -2.40 7.63
C VAL A 41 2.02 -2.36 6.11
N LEU A 42 3.06 -1.74 5.58
CA LEU A 42 3.37 -1.73 4.15
C LEU A 42 4.59 -2.63 3.93
N GLU A 43 4.58 -3.40 2.86
CA GLU A 43 5.67 -4.29 2.47
C GLU A 43 6.04 -4.07 1.02
N TRP A 44 7.34 -3.90 0.76
CA TRP A 44 7.85 -3.96 -0.59
C TRP A 44 8.03 -5.41 -1.03
N THR A 45 7.11 -5.89 -1.87
CA THR A 45 7.14 -7.25 -2.41
C THR A 45 8.46 -7.58 -3.11
N GLY A 46 9.04 -8.73 -2.78
CA GLY A 46 10.33 -9.17 -3.32
C GLY A 46 11.55 -8.71 -2.51
N THR A 47 11.33 -7.97 -1.41
CA THR A 47 12.37 -7.54 -0.47
C THR A 47 11.94 -7.86 0.97
N PRO A 48 12.85 -7.87 1.96
CA PRO A 48 12.48 -7.95 3.37
C PRO A 48 11.99 -6.61 3.94
N GLU A 49 11.89 -5.56 3.11
CA GLU A 49 11.58 -4.21 3.60
C GLU A 49 10.10 -4.05 3.92
N THR A 50 9.84 -3.62 5.16
CA THR A 50 8.50 -3.32 5.64
C THR A 50 8.52 -2.04 6.46
N VAL A 51 7.40 -1.31 6.44
CA VAL A 51 7.21 -0.13 7.27
C VAL A 51 5.84 -0.16 7.96
N ARG A 52 5.85 0.07 9.27
CA ARG A 52 4.61 0.17 10.05
C ARG A 52 4.02 1.56 9.89
N ALA A 53 3.03 1.69 9.02
CA ALA A 53 2.37 2.96 8.74
C ALA A 53 1.38 3.38 9.82
N ARG A 54 0.75 2.43 10.51
CA ARG A 54 -0.13 2.72 11.64
C ARG A 54 -0.03 1.63 12.69
N ARG A 55 0.09 2.05 13.96
CA ARG A 55 -0.04 1.13 15.10
C ARG A 55 -1.52 0.90 15.40
N GLY A 56 -1.86 -0.32 15.81
CA GLY A 56 -3.22 -0.71 16.14
C GLY A 56 -3.43 -2.21 15.94
N GLU A 57 -4.49 -2.74 16.53
CA GLU A 57 -4.97 -4.10 16.30
C GLU A 57 -6.47 -4.02 16.02
N PRO A 58 -7.01 -4.88 15.14
CA PRO A 58 -6.29 -5.81 14.23
C PRO A 58 -5.38 -5.07 13.22
N THR A 59 -4.35 -5.73 12.66
CA THR A 59 -3.42 -5.12 11.69
C THR A 59 -3.58 -5.72 10.29
N ALA A 60 -3.75 -4.86 9.29
CA ALA A 60 -3.68 -5.24 7.88
C ALA A 60 -2.29 -4.98 7.29
N ARG A 61 -1.95 -5.72 6.24
CA ARG A 61 -0.72 -5.60 5.46
C ARG A 61 -1.06 -5.27 4.00
N ILE A 62 -0.36 -4.29 3.43
CA ILE A 62 -0.40 -3.99 2.00
C ILE A 62 0.96 -4.37 1.42
N ALA A 63 0.99 -5.34 0.52
CA ALA A 63 2.19 -5.77 -0.18
C ALA A 63 2.13 -5.35 -1.65
N GLY A 64 3.19 -4.74 -2.16
CA GLY A 64 3.32 -4.42 -3.59
C GLY A 64 4.65 -3.75 -3.91
N ALA A 65 4.82 -3.32 -5.17
CA ALA A 65 5.92 -2.43 -5.51
C ALA A 65 5.70 -1.04 -4.87
N PRO A 66 6.77 -0.29 -4.52
CA PRO A 66 6.65 1.00 -3.87
C PRO A 66 5.75 1.98 -4.63
N GLY A 67 5.83 2.00 -5.97
CA GLY A 67 4.92 2.80 -6.80
C GLY A 67 3.45 2.43 -6.65
N GLU A 68 3.13 1.13 -6.59
CA GLU A 68 1.75 0.65 -6.42
C GLU A 68 1.21 0.98 -5.03
N ILE A 69 2.05 0.85 -4.00
CA ILE A 69 1.70 1.21 -2.61
C ILE A 69 1.41 2.71 -2.51
N VAL A 70 2.25 3.55 -3.12
CA VAL A 70 2.01 4.99 -3.20
C VAL A 70 0.70 5.27 -3.91
N LEU A 71 0.44 4.68 -5.09
CA LEU A 71 -0.83 4.85 -5.80
C LEU A 71 -2.03 4.47 -4.93
N TYR A 72 -1.95 3.37 -4.20
CA TYR A 72 -2.98 2.92 -3.28
C TYR A 72 -3.26 3.95 -2.18
N LEU A 73 -2.21 4.41 -1.50
CA LEU A 73 -2.30 5.35 -0.37
C LEU A 73 -2.69 6.79 -0.78
N PHE A 74 -2.51 7.15 -2.06
CA PHE A 74 -2.99 8.40 -2.63
C PHE A 74 -4.43 8.31 -3.19
N GLY A 75 -5.12 7.19 -2.97
CA GLY A 75 -6.53 7.01 -3.35
C GLY A 75 -6.75 6.47 -4.74
N ARG A 76 -5.69 6.17 -5.49
CA ARG A 76 -5.75 5.56 -6.83
C ARG A 76 -5.83 4.04 -6.75
N ARG A 77 -6.62 3.52 -5.81
CA ARG A 77 -6.72 2.08 -5.52
C ARG A 77 -7.07 1.21 -6.73
N ARG A 78 -7.95 1.68 -7.61
CA ARG A 78 -8.38 0.91 -8.79
C ARG A 78 -7.25 0.68 -9.80
N ALA A 79 -6.22 1.53 -9.79
CA ALA A 79 -5.05 1.40 -10.65
C ALA A 79 -3.87 0.70 -9.95
N ALA A 80 -3.91 0.60 -8.62
CA ALA A 80 -2.83 0.03 -7.82
C ALA A 80 -2.89 -1.51 -7.80
N GLN A 81 -1.78 -2.15 -8.15
CA GLN A 81 -1.59 -3.59 -8.05
C GLN A 81 -0.93 -3.93 -6.71
N VAL A 82 -1.75 -4.07 -5.67
CA VAL A 82 -1.29 -4.45 -4.31
C VAL A 82 -2.12 -5.60 -3.76
N GLU A 83 -1.51 -6.41 -2.92
CA GLU A 83 -2.17 -7.43 -2.13
C GLU A 83 -2.48 -6.88 -0.73
N VAL A 84 -3.73 -7.04 -0.26
CA VAL A 84 -4.12 -6.62 1.09
C VAL A 84 -4.50 -7.85 1.89
N THR A 85 -3.70 -8.15 2.92
CA THR A 85 -3.84 -9.33 3.77
C THR A 85 -3.97 -8.96 5.24
N GLY A 86 -4.41 -9.91 6.07
CA GLY A 86 -4.62 -9.73 7.51
C GLY A 86 -6.01 -10.17 7.96
N PRO A 87 -6.37 -9.92 9.23
CA PRO A 87 -7.71 -10.16 9.75
C PRO A 87 -8.79 -9.45 8.92
N ALA A 88 -9.94 -10.10 8.76
CA ALA A 88 -10.99 -9.63 7.84
C ALA A 88 -11.49 -8.22 8.17
N ASP A 89 -11.63 -7.90 9.46
CA ASP A 89 -11.99 -6.58 9.98
C ASP A 89 -10.95 -5.49 9.65
N ALA A 90 -9.65 -5.81 9.76
CA ALA A 90 -8.58 -4.91 9.35
C ALA A 90 -8.55 -4.69 7.83
N VAL A 91 -8.69 -5.77 7.05
CA VAL A 91 -8.73 -5.71 5.58
C VAL A 91 -9.92 -4.87 5.14
N ASP A 92 -11.09 -5.06 5.75
CA ASP A 92 -12.28 -4.28 5.46
C ASP A 92 -12.13 -2.81 5.87
N ALA A 93 -11.49 -2.52 7.01
CA ALA A 93 -11.17 -1.15 7.42
C ALA A 93 -10.28 -0.45 6.38
N VAL A 94 -9.24 -1.14 5.88
CA VAL A 94 -8.38 -0.64 4.80
C VAL A 94 -9.18 -0.45 3.52
N ARG A 95 -10.00 -1.42 3.11
CA ARG A 95 -10.82 -1.34 1.88
C ARG A 95 -11.92 -0.28 1.94
N ARG A 96 -12.42 0.07 3.12
CA ARG A 96 -13.39 1.17 3.31
C ARG A 96 -12.73 2.53 3.45
N THR A 97 -11.45 2.57 3.81
CA THR A 97 -10.72 3.83 3.97
C THR A 97 -10.46 4.47 2.62
N HIS A 98 -10.88 5.73 2.48
CA HIS A 98 -10.49 6.59 1.38
C HIS A 98 -9.12 7.21 1.69
N PHE A 99 -8.06 6.48 1.34
CA PHE A 99 -6.70 7.00 1.37
C PHE A 99 -6.57 8.12 0.31
N GLY A 100 -5.86 9.21 0.62
CA GLY A 100 -5.80 10.42 -0.21
C GLY A 100 -5.84 11.72 0.62
N MET A 101 -5.78 12.87 -0.07
CA MET A 101 -6.11 14.18 0.51
C MET A 101 -7.62 14.42 0.54
#